data_AF-A0AB36X944-F1
#
_entry.id   AF-A0AB36X944-F1
#
_cell.length_a   1.000
_cell.length_b   1.000
_cell.length_c   1.000
_cell.angle_alpha   90.00
_cell.angle_beta   90.00
_cell.angle_gamma   90.00
#
_symmetry.space_group_name_H-M   'P 1'
#
loop_
_entity.id
_entity.type
_entity.pdbx_description
1 polymer ?
#
loop_
_entity_poly.entity_id
_entity_poly.type
_entity_poly.pdbx_seq_one_letter_code
_entity_poly.pdbx_strand_id
1 'polypeptide(L)'
;MMTEFTSDMLREVLNYGFDRGVGAELTYKLKPYTPSVSNPETRWIAVNMNWHKPKQLPYQAAHEIMHVLHQDPACLYFYSASKNSIEGEANIGGIHILVPLYFADVDQEDANLNQFMQAFDIPTPMEDTALEAIKEFYM
;
A
#
# COMPACT_ATOMS: atom_id res chain seq x y z
N MET A 1 -0.73 -0.17 -18.71
CA MET A 1 -0.11 -1.52 -18.66
C MET A 1 0.81 -1.55 -17.45
N MET A 2 0.83 -2.64 -16.70
CA MET A 2 1.71 -2.81 -15.54
C MET A 2 3.17 -2.96 -16.02
N THR A 3 4.11 -2.27 -15.38
CA THR A 3 5.55 -2.40 -15.69
C THR A 3 6.17 -3.55 -14.89
N GLU A 4 7.36 -3.99 -15.29
CA GLU A 4 8.15 -4.99 -14.53
C GLU A 4 8.41 -4.49 -13.10
N PHE A 5 8.89 -3.26 -12.95
CA PHE A 5 9.04 -2.60 -11.65
C PHE A 5 7.76 -2.66 -10.78
N THR A 6 6.59 -2.30 -11.34
CA THR A 6 5.34 -2.35 -10.57
C THR A 6 4.99 -3.78 -10.16
N SER A 7 5.27 -4.77 -11.02
CA SER A 7 5.05 -6.18 -10.70
C SER A 7 5.96 -6.68 -9.59
N ASP A 8 7.24 -6.32 -9.62
CA ASP A 8 8.20 -6.71 -8.59
C ASP A 8 7.86 -6.06 -7.25
N MET A 9 7.56 -4.75 -7.24
CA MET A 9 7.14 -4.08 -6.01
C MET A 9 5.86 -4.64 -5.43
N LEU A 10 4.88 -5.00 -6.28
CA LEU A 10 3.67 -5.66 -5.81
C LEU A 10 4.02 -7.01 -5.16
N ARG A 11 4.92 -7.80 -5.76
CA ARG A 11 5.39 -9.06 -5.17
C ARG A 11 6.04 -8.84 -3.81
N GLU A 12 6.95 -7.87 -3.68
CA GLU A 12 7.63 -7.61 -2.41
C GLU A 12 6.67 -7.16 -1.30
N VAL A 13 5.67 -6.33 -1.65
CA VAL A 13 4.60 -5.95 -0.70
C VAL A 13 3.77 -7.16 -0.27
N LEU A 14 3.44 -8.06 -1.20
CA LEU A 14 2.70 -9.28 -0.87
C LEU A 14 3.53 -10.22 0.01
N ASN A 15 4.83 -10.38 -0.27
CA ASN A 15 5.76 -11.15 0.56
C ASN A 15 5.83 -10.57 1.98
N TYR A 16 5.92 -9.24 2.13
CA TYR A 16 5.86 -8.57 3.42
C TYR A 16 4.59 -8.96 4.21
N GLY A 17 3.44 -9.05 3.52
CA GLY A 17 2.18 -9.52 4.08
C GLY A 17 2.20 -11.00 4.45
N PHE A 18 2.71 -11.86 3.57
CA PHE A 18 2.81 -13.31 3.79
C PHE A 18 3.67 -13.64 5.01
N ASP A 19 4.80 -12.96 5.17
CA ASP A 19 5.70 -13.12 6.34
C ASP A 19 5.01 -12.75 7.66
N ARG A 20 3.91 -12.00 7.60
CA ARG A 20 3.08 -11.60 8.74
C ARG A 20 1.75 -12.36 8.79
N GLY A 21 1.59 -13.41 7.99
CA GLY A 21 0.38 -14.23 7.98
C GLY A 21 -0.85 -13.51 7.41
N VAL A 22 -0.66 -12.60 6.44
CA VAL A 22 -1.72 -11.98 5.64
C VAL A 22 -1.75 -12.67 4.28
N GLY A 23 -2.84 -13.36 3.95
CA GLY A 23 -3.01 -13.97 2.63
C GLY A 23 -3.53 -12.97 1.58
N ALA A 24 -3.44 -13.32 0.30
CA ALA A 24 -3.84 -12.44 -0.79
C ALA A 24 -4.42 -13.18 -2.00
N GLU A 25 -5.47 -12.60 -2.60
CA GLU A 25 -6.00 -12.99 -3.91
C GLU A 25 -5.80 -11.86 -4.91
N LEU A 26 -5.16 -12.17 -6.04
CA LEU A 26 -5.12 -11.26 -7.19
C LEU A 26 -6.34 -11.53 -8.07
N THR A 27 -7.17 -10.52 -8.29
CA THR A 27 -8.43 -10.70 -9.04
C THR A 27 -8.59 -9.70 -10.18
N TYR A 28 -9.11 -10.19 -11.30
CA TYR A 28 -9.48 -9.40 -12.48
C TYR A 28 -11.01 -9.32 -12.65
N LYS A 29 -11.79 -9.71 -11.62
CA LYS A 29 -13.25 -9.72 -11.68
C LYS A 29 -13.88 -8.37 -11.33
N LEU A 30 -13.12 -7.47 -10.71
CA LEU A 30 -13.58 -6.16 -10.25
C LEU A 30 -13.42 -5.10 -11.36
N LYS A 31 -14.24 -4.03 -11.29
CA LYS A 31 -14.17 -2.92 -12.27
C LYS A 31 -12.94 -2.03 -12.00
N PRO A 32 -12.42 -1.29 -12.99
CA PRO A 32 -11.19 -0.49 -12.82
C PRO A 32 -11.19 0.59 -11.74
N TYR A 33 -12.37 1.01 -11.26
CA TYR A 33 -12.55 2.01 -10.21
C TYR A 33 -13.08 1.41 -8.90
N THR A 34 -13.24 0.09 -8.84
CA THR A 34 -13.51 -0.61 -7.58
C THR A 34 -12.18 -0.75 -6.84
N PRO A 35 -12.06 -0.29 -5.58
CA PRO A 35 -10.81 -0.44 -4.84
C PRO A 35 -10.51 -1.91 -4.54
N SER A 36 -9.26 -2.19 -4.15
CA SER A 36 -8.92 -3.42 -3.45
C SER A 36 -9.66 -3.47 -2.10
N VAL A 37 -9.69 -4.64 -1.46
CA VAL A 37 -10.39 -4.81 -0.17
C VAL A 37 -9.63 -5.75 0.75
N SER A 38 -9.80 -5.57 2.04
CA SER A 38 -9.27 -6.43 3.10
C SER A 38 -10.40 -7.10 3.88
N ASN A 39 -10.09 -8.26 4.44
CA ASN A 39 -10.89 -8.95 5.44
C ASN A 39 -9.99 -9.27 6.65
N PRO A 40 -9.91 -8.35 7.63
CA PRO A 40 -9.03 -8.52 8.79
C PRO A 40 -9.38 -9.74 9.67
N GLU A 41 -10.65 -10.16 9.73
CA GLU A 41 -11.07 -11.37 10.48
C GLU A 41 -10.43 -12.64 9.90
N THR A 42 -10.39 -12.76 8.57
CA THR A 42 -9.77 -13.90 7.87
C THR A 42 -8.29 -13.68 7.54
N ARG A 43 -7.75 -12.51 7.89
CA ARG A 43 -6.40 -12.05 7.55
C ARG A 43 -6.07 -12.18 6.06
N TRP A 44 -6.95 -11.66 5.22
CA TRP A 44 -6.85 -11.80 3.77
C TRP A 44 -7.08 -10.46 3.05
N ILE A 45 -6.44 -10.26 1.90
CA ILE A 45 -6.69 -9.13 1.01
C ILE A 45 -7.06 -9.59 -0.40
N ALA A 46 -7.89 -8.83 -1.11
CA ALA A 46 -8.16 -9.01 -2.53
C ALA A 46 -7.66 -7.78 -3.30
N VAL A 47 -6.64 -7.98 -4.14
CA VAL A 47 -6.04 -6.91 -4.95
C VAL A 47 -6.73 -6.86 -6.31
N ASN A 48 -7.30 -5.70 -6.65
CA ASN A 48 -7.94 -5.50 -7.93
C ASN A 48 -6.92 -5.22 -9.05
N MET A 49 -6.58 -6.25 -9.81
CA MET A 49 -5.60 -6.14 -10.89
C MET A 49 -6.09 -5.33 -12.11
N ASN A 50 -7.37 -4.95 -12.16
CA ASN A 50 -7.91 -4.04 -13.17
C ASN A 50 -7.81 -2.56 -12.77
N TRP A 51 -7.22 -2.22 -11.62
CA TRP A 51 -7.17 -0.84 -11.13
C TRP A 51 -6.68 0.15 -12.20
N HIS A 52 -7.45 1.23 -12.39
CA HIS A 52 -7.24 2.19 -13.47
C HIS A 52 -5.90 2.94 -13.40
N LYS A 53 -5.21 2.91 -12.25
CA LYS A 53 -3.86 3.44 -12.05
C LYS A 53 -2.91 2.29 -11.64
N PRO A 54 -2.41 1.47 -12.58
CA PRO A 54 -1.63 0.28 -12.25
C PRO A 54 -0.42 0.53 -11.35
N LYS A 55 0.23 1.70 -11.45
CA LYS A 55 1.34 2.10 -10.57
C LYS A 55 0.97 2.12 -9.07
N GLN A 56 -0.29 2.36 -8.74
CA GLN A 56 -0.78 2.36 -7.36
C GLN A 56 -1.03 0.96 -6.80
N LEU A 57 -0.90 -0.12 -7.58
CA LEU A 57 -1.17 -1.48 -7.10
C LEU A 57 -0.33 -1.88 -5.87
N PRO A 58 1.00 -1.63 -5.82
CA PRO A 58 1.79 -1.89 -4.61
C PRO A 58 1.30 -1.09 -3.41
N TYR A 59 0.95 0.19 -3.62
CA TYR A 59 0.45 1.06 -2.56
C TYR A 59 -0.91 0.61 -2.03
N GLN A 60 -1.83 0.20 -2.90
CA GLN A 60 -3.11 -0.38 -2.48
C GLN A 60 -2.92 -1.69 -1.71
N ALA A 61 -2.06 -2.58 -2.19
CA ALA A 61 -1.80 -3.83 -1.47
C ALA A 61 -1.21 -3.56 -0.07
N ALA A 62 -0.28 -2.62 0.05
CA ALA A 62 0.31 -2.23 1.33
C ALA A 62 -0.75 -1.62 2.28
N HIS A 63 -1.64 -0.77 1.75
CA HIS A 63 -2.77 -0.21 2.48
C HIS A 63 -3.72 -1.31 3.00
N GLU A 64 -4.13 -2.27 2.17
CA GLU A 64 -5.00 -3.36 2.61
C GLU A 64 -4.31 -4.29 3.62
N ILE A 65 -3.00 -4.53 3.48
CA ILE A 65 -2.22 -5.29 4.46
C ILE A 65 -2.25 -4.57 5.82
N MET A 66 -2.14 -3.23 5.84
CA MET A 66 -2.21 -2.48 7.07
C MET A 66 -3.55 -2.60 7.78
N HIS A 67 -4.67 -2.58 7.04
CA HIS A 67 -5.97 -2.87 7.63
C HIS A 67 -6.02 -4.23 8.33
N VAL A 68 -5.40 -5.25 7.73
CA VAL A 68 -5.31 -6.58 8.34
C VAL A 68 -4.39 -6.59 9.57
N LEU A 69 -3.25 -5.89 9.53
CA LEU A 69 -2.29 -5.87 10.64
C LEU A 69 -2.81 -5.10 11.86
N HIS A 70 -3.55 -4.01 11.64
CA HIS A 70 -4.21 -3.24 12.69
C HIS A 70 -5.51 -3.88 13.20
N GLN A 71 -5.97 -4.98 12.58
CA GLN A 71 -7.25 -5.63 12.89
C GLN A 71 -8.42 -4.65 12.79
N ASP A 72 -8.38 -3.77 11.77
CA ASP A 72 -9.43 -2.80 11.58
C ASP A 72 -10.79 -3.50 11.35
N PRO A 73 -11.90 -3.00 11.91
CA PRO A 73 -13.19 -3.65 11.74
C PRO A 73 -13.56 -3.78 10.24
N ALA A 74 -13.82 -5.00 9.78
CA ALA A 74 -14.22 -5.31 8.39
C ALA A 74 -15.50 -4.56 7.94
N CYS A 75 -16.26 -4.02 8.90
CA CYS A 75 -17.57 -3.37 8.71
C CYS A 75 -17.52 -1.83 8.76
N LEU A 76 -16.36 -1.20 8.52
CA LEU A 76 -16.24 0.27 8.48
C LEU A 76 -16.90 0.93 7.26
N TYR A 77 -17.43 0.14 6.32
CA TYR A 77 -18.25 0.67 5.22
C TYR A 77 -19.55 1.36 5.67
N PHE A 78 -19.93 1.32 6.96
CA PHE A 78 -21.23 1.79 7.44
C PHE A 78 -21.26 3.01 8.40
N TYR A 79 -20.16 3.55 8.96
CA TYR A 79 -20.25 4.73 9.88
C TYR A 79 -19.01 5.69 9.91
N SER A 80 -19.31 7.00 9.79
CA SER A 80 -18.68 8.22 10.37
C SER A 80 -17.15 8.45 10.35
N ALA A 81 -16.70 9.60 10.91
CA ALA A 81 -15.34 10.16 10.87
C ALA A 81 -14.20 9.20 11.28
N SER A 82 -14.51 8.14 12.03
CA SER A 82 -13.59 7.02 12.31
C SER A 82 -13.11 6.32 11.04
N LYS A 83 -13.90 6.33 9.96
CA LYS A 83 -13.46 5.90 8.63
C LYS A 83 -12.28 6.73 8.14
N ASN A 84 -12.36 8.06 8.22
CA ASN A 84 -11.31 8.93 7.69
C ASN A 84 -9.99 8.76 8.46
N SER A 85 -10.04 8.51 9.78
CA SER A 85 -8.83 8.21 10.54
C SER A 85 -8.26 6.83 10.18
N ILE A 86 -9.08 5.78 10.13
CA ILE A 86 -8.59 4.42 9.86
C ILE A 86 -8.04 4.28 8.44
N GLU A 87 -8.73 4.83 7.45
CA GLU A 87 -8.23 4.90 6.07
C GLU A 87 -6.96 5.75 5.99
N GLY A 88 -6.88 6.83 6.76
CA GLY A 88 -5.68 7.67 6.89
C GLY A 88 -4.50 6.89 7.45
N GLU A 89 -4.69 6.17 8.56
CA GLU A 89 -3.66 5.33 9.19
C GLU A 89 -3.21 4.20 8.25
N ALA A 90 -4.12 3.58 7.50
CA ALA A 90 -3.76 2.55 6.52
C ALA A 90 -2.98 3.12 5.33
N ASN A 91 -3.31 4.34 4.87
CA ASN A 91 -2.51 5.05 3.88
C ASN A 91 -1.09 5.34 4.39
N ILE A 92 -0.98 5.87 5.61
CA ILE A 92 0.31 6.16 6.27
C ILE A 92 1.12 4.88 6.44
N GLY A 93 0.52 3.83 7.03
CA GLY A 93 1.18 2.54 7.22
C GLY A 93 1.61 1.90 5.89
N GLY A 94 0.82 2.05 4.82
CA GLY A 94 1.18 1.59 3.50
C GLY A 94 2.47 2.24 2.98
N ILE A 95 2.69 3.52 3.27
CA ILE A 95 3.94 4.24 2.96
C ILE A 95 5.09 3.67 3.79
N HIS A 96 4.90 3.44 5.09
CA HIS A 96 5.93 2.84 5.94
C HIS A 96 6.29 1.40 5.54
N ILE A 97 5.40 0.66 4.85
CA ILE A 97 5.75 -0.62 4.22
C ILE A 97 6.57 -0.39 2.95
N LEU A 98 6.15 0.54 2.08
CA LEU A 98 6.76 0.75 0.77
C LEU A 98 8.18 1.33 0.85
N VAL A 99 8.44 2.26 1.77
CA VAL A 99 9.74 2.94 1.89
C VAL A 99 10.90 1.96 2.02
N PRO A 100 10.95 1.06 3.03
CA PRO A 100 12.08 0.15 3.17
C PRO A 100 12.20 -0.84 2.01
N LEU A 101 11.09 -1.18 1.34
CA LEU A 101 11.13 -2.06 0.15
C LEU A 101 11.69 -1.34 -1.09
N TYR A 102 11.33 -0.08 -1.30
CA TYR A 102 11.78 0.70 -2.46
C TYR A 102 13.23 1.16 -2.33
N PHE A 103 13.64 1.54 -1.11
CA PHE A 103 14.96 2.10 -0.84
C PHE A 103 15.98 1.08 -0.32
N ALA A 104 15.66 -0.22 -0.31
CA ALA A 104 16.52 -1.28 0.22
C ALA A 104 17.96 -1.26 -0.33
N ASP A 105 18.11 -0.93 -1.62
CA ASP A 105 19.38 -0.88 -2.35
C ASP A 105 19.73 0.54 -2.85
N VAL A 106 19.18 1.58 -2.20
CA VAL A 106 19.41 2.98 -2.57
C VAL A 106 20.12 3.69 -1.43
N ASP A 107 21.28 4.28 -1.70
CA ASP A 107 22.01 5.07 -0.71
C ASP A 107 21.27 6.39 -0.40
N GLN A 108 21.49 6.93 0.81
CA GLN A 108 20.76 8.10 1.30
C GLN A 108 20.92 9.33 0.39
N GLU A 109 22.11 9.52 -0.19
CA GLU A 109 22.40 10.60 -1.13
C GLU A 109 21.59 10.54 -2.43
N ASP A 110 21.16 9.35 -2.84
CA ASP A 110 20.40 9.10 -4.06
C ASP A 110 18.89 9.02 -3.79
N ALA A 111 18.47 9.04 -2.51
CA ALA A 111 17.06 8.99 -2.12
C ALA A 111 16.28 10.21 -2.65
N ASN A 112 15.20 9.94 -3.39
CA ASN A 112 14.42 10.99 -4.04
C ASN A 112 12.90 10.83 -3.82
N LEU A 113 12.33 11.75 -3.03
CA LEU A 113 10.89 11.80 -2.72
C LEU A 113 10.01 11.81 -3.98
N ASN A 114 10.34 12.65 -4.97
CA ASN A 114 9.52 12.80 -6.16
C ASN A 114 9.51 11.51 -7.00
N GLN A 115 10.65 10.82 -7.10
CA GLN A 115 10.73 9.53 -7.79
C GLN A 115 9.90 8.47 -7.07
N PHE A 116 9.98 8.40 -5.73
CA PHE A 116 9.17 7.49 -4.92
C PHE A 116 7.66 7.74 -5.10
N MET A 117 7.22 9.00 -4.93
CA MET A 117 5.81 9.39 -5.11
C MET A 117 5.31 9.05 -6.53
N GLN A 118 6.12 9.31 -7.56
CA GLN A 118 5.78 9.02 -8.96
C GLN A 118 5.80 7.53 -9.30
N ALA A 119 6.67 6.74 -8.66
CA ALA A 119 6.80 5.30 -8.88
C ALA A 119 5.50 4.57 -8.51
N PHE A 120 4.87 4.99 -7.41
CA PHE A 120 3.63 4.40 -6.90
C PHE A 120 2.37 5.24 -7.15
N ASP A 121 2.48 6.39 -7.83
CA ASP A 121 1.39 7.35 -8.04
C ASP A 121 0.68 7.69 -6.72
N ILE A 122 1.49 7.97 -5.67
CA ILE A 122 1.02 8.29 -4.32
C ILE A 122 0.27 9.64 -4.36
N PRO A 123 -0.90 9.75 -3.70
CA PRO A 123 -1.62 11.02 -3.62
C PRO A 123 -0.79 12.14 -2.99
N THR A 124 -0.79 13.33 -3.60
CA THR A 124 -0.06 14.52 -3.10
C THR A 124 -0.28 14.85 -1.62
N PRO A 125 -1.47 14.67 -1.02
CA PRO A 125 -1.65 14.90 0.42
C PRO A 125 -0.77 14.03 1.34
N MET A 126 -0.17 12.96 0.82
CA MET A 126 0.73 12.07 1.57
C MET A 126 2.22 12.42 1.40
N GLU A 127 2.55 13.53 0.74
CA GLU A 127 3.94 13.94 0.48
C GLU A 127 4.74 14.12 1.77
N ASP A 128 4.17 14.80 2.77
CA ASP A 128 4.83 15.00 4.07
C ASP A 128 5.06 13.67 4.80
N THR A 129 4.09 12.76 4.76
CA THR A 129 4.23 11.40 5.32
C THR A 129 5.32 10.60 4.63
N ALA A 130 5.37 10.64 3.29
CA ALA A 130 6.40 9.96 2.52
C ALA A 130 7.79 10.52 2.82
N LEU A 131 7.92 11.85 2.90
CA LEU A 131 9.18 12.50 3.26
C LEU A 131 9.65 12.07 4.65
N GLU A 132 8.75 12.03 5.63
CA GLU A 132 9.12 11.63 6.99
C GLU A 132 9.51 10.16 7.07
N ALA A 133 8.72 9.26 6.48
CA ALA A 133 9.05 7.84 6.43
C ALA A 133 10.40 7.56 5.75
N ILE A 134 10.75 8.30 4.69
CA ILE A 134 12.06 8.21 4.03
C ILE A 134 13.18 8.64 4.98
N LYS A 135 13.02 9.75 5.71
CA LYS A 135 14.02 10.19 6.68
C LYS A 135 14.20 9.15 7.78
N GLU A 136 13.10 8.63 8.33
CA GLU A 136 13.11 7.60 9.37
C GLU A 136 13.86 6.34 8.94
N PHE A 137 13.75 5.96 7.67
CA PHE A 137 14.45 4.79 7.14
C PHE A 137 15.99 4.93 7.12
N TYR A 138 16.52 6.13 6.92
CA TYR A 138 17.96 6.40 6.84
C TYR A 138 18.59 6.93 8.14
N MET A 139 17.81 7.06 9.23
CA MET A 139 18.30 7.46 10.56
C MET A 139 18.75 6.25 11.38
#